data_AF-A0A6I0EXZ1-F1
#
_entry.id   AF-A0A6I0EXZ1-F1
#
_cell.length_a   1.000
_cell.length_b   1.000
_cell.length_c   1.000
_cell.angle_alpha   90.00
_cell.angle_beta   90.00
_cell.angle_gamma   90.00
#
_symmetry.space_group_name_H-M   'P 1'
#
loop_
_entity.id
_entity.type
_entity.pdbx_description
1 polymer ?
#
loop_
_entity_poly.entity_id
_entity_poly.type
_entity_poly.pdbx_seq_one_letter_code
_entity_poly.pdbx_strand_id
1 'polypeptide(L)' 'MEKFEDLLTSDELKLYKSILKEVDKNKTFYSKALPESKLKELLKTCGATEKDLYNIMKKLVQYNEAGKEGDVCRHEETK' A
#
# COMPACT_ATOMS: atom_id res chain seq x y z
N MET A 1 -4.81 7.02 19.81
CA MET A 1 -4.34 6.91 18.41
C MET A 1 -4.85 5.59 17.88
N GLU A 2 -5.90 5.62 17.06
CA GLU A 2 -6.36 4.45 16.32
C GLU A 2 -5.24 4.00 15.38
N LYS A 3 -4.95 2.70 15.33
CA LYS A 3 -3.95 2.15 14.40
C LYS A 3 -4.57 2.04 13.02
N PHE A 4 -3.78 2.23 11.96
CA PHE A 4 -4.24 2.01 10.59
C PHE A 4 -4.90 0.64 10.38
N GLU A 5 -4.40 -0.39 11.07
CA GLU A 5 -4.95 -1.75 11.08
C GLU A 5 -6.44 -1.81 11.48
N ASP A 6 -6.94 -0.85 12.26
CA ASP A 6 -8.34 -0.79 12.71
C ASP A 6 -9.30 -0.33 11.59
N LEU A 7 -8.77 0.34 10.57
CA LEU A 7 -9.53 0.83 9.40
C LEU A 7 -9.65 -0.20 8.27
N LEU A 8 -8.96 -1.33 8.42
CA LEU A 8 -8.94 -2.41 7.46
C LEU A 8 -9.98 -3.47 7.84
N THR A 9 -10.69 -3.99 6.85
CA THR A 9 -11.49 -5.19 7.05
C THR A 9 -10.59 -6.41 7.35
N SER A 10 -11.15 -7.49 7.91
CA SER A 10 -10.39 -8.69 8.24
C SER A 10 -9.56 -9.26 7.07
N ASP A 11 -10.07 -9.19 5.84
CA ASP A 11 -9.36 -9.64 4.64
C ASP A 11 -8.27 -8.65 4.21
N GLU A 12 -8.56 -7.35 4.22
CA GLU A 12 -7.55 -6.30 3.94
C GLU A 12 -6.42 -6.33 4.98
N LEU A 13 -6.73 -6.59 6.25
CA LEU A 13 -5.75 -6.72 7.32
C LEU A 13 -4.81 -7.90 7.08
N LYS A 14 -5.36 -9.05 6.69
CA LYS A 14 -4.55 -10.23 6.34
C LYS A 14 -3.61 -9.91 5.18
N LEU A 15 -4.13 -9.26 4.15
CA LEU A 15 -3.34 -8.87 2.99
C LEU A 15 -2.25 -7.85 3.37
N TYR A 16 -2.61 -6.81 4.11
CA TYR A 16 -1.66 -5.80 4.59
C TYR A 16 -0.52 -6.43 5.40
N LYS A 17 -0.82 -7.39 6.29
CA LYS A 17 0.20 -8.12 7.05
C LYS A 17 1.10 -8.99 6.16
N SER A 18 0.55 -9.60 5.12
CA SER A 18 1.35 -10.34 4.13
C SER A 18 2.29 -9.43 3.35
N ILE A 19 1.79 -8.26 2.91
CA ILE A 19 2.59 -7.23 2.23
C ILE A 19 3.74 -6.79 3.14
N LEU A 20 3.46 -6.46 4.40
CA LEU A 20 4.50 -6.05 5.36
C LEU A 20 5.56 -7.13 5.56
N LYS A 21 5.16 -8.40 5.68
CA LYS A 21 6.09 -9.53 5.79
C LYS A 21 6.97 -9.69 4.56
N GLU A 22 6.39 -9.55 3.37
CA GLU A 22 7.14 -9.69 2.12
C GLU A 22 8.10 -8.52 1.89
N VAL A 23 7.66 -7.31 2.22
CA VAL A 23 8.51 -6.12 2.23
C VAL A 23 9.65 -6.27 3.24
N ASP A 24 9.37 -6.81 4.42
CA ASP A 24 10.40 -7.04 5.44
C ASP A 24 11.44 -8.07 4.99
N LYS A 25 10.97 -9.17 4.38
CA LYS A 25 11.82 -10.23 3.83
C LYS A 25 12.70 -9.75 2.68
N ASN A 26 12.19 -8.86 1.83
CA ASN A 26 12.87 -8.38 0.63
C ASN A 26 13.16 -6.86 0.69
N LYS A 27 13.48 -6.31 1.87
CA LYS A 27 13.69 -4.86 2.10
C LYS A 27 14.60 -4.21 1.06
N THR A 28 15.69 -4.86 0.68
CA THR A 28 16.65 -4.32 -0.29
C THR A 28 16.02 -4.14 -1.67
N PHE A 29 15.18 -5.09 -2.10
CA PHE A 29 14.42 -4.98 -3.35
C PHE A 29 13.41 -3.85 -3.24
N TYR A 30 12.55 -3.86 -2.21
CA TYR A 30 11.51 -2.84 -2.06
C TYR A 30 12.06 -1.43 -1.78
N SER A 31 13.30 -1.29 -1.32
CA SER A 31 13.96 0.01 -1.16
C SER A 31 14.50 0.57 -2.47
N LYS A 32 14.86 -0.27 -3.46
CA LYS A 32 15.55 0.16 -4.69
C LYS A 32 14.72 -0.03 -5.97
N ALA A 33 13.75 -0.95 -5.93
CA ALA A 33 12.92 -1.29 -7.08
C ALA A 33 12.04 -0.10 -7.49
N LEU A 34 11.62 -0.11 -8.76
CA LEU A 34 10.63 0.83 -9.27
C LEU A 34 9.25 0.50 -8.66
N PRO A 35 8.38 1.51 -8.50
CA PRO A 35 7.03 1.32 -7.95
C PRO A 35 6.24 0.24 -8.72
N GLU A 36 6.33 0.21 -10.05
CA GLU A 36 5.68 -0.81 -10.89
C GLU A 36 6.20 -2.23 -10.61
N SER A 37 7.51 -2.38 -10.40
CA SER A 37 8.12 -3.68 -10.06
C SER A 37 7.72 -4.15 -8.66
N LYS A 38 7.63 -3.22 -7.69
CA LYS A 38 7.13 -3.52 -6.35
C LYS A 38 5.68 -3.98 -6.40
N LEU A 39 4.85 -3.30 -7.19
CA LEU A 39 3.44 -3.64 -7.37
C LEU A 39 3.32 -5.05 -7.95
N LYS A 40 4.00 -5.34 -9.07
CA LYS A 40 3.98 -6.68 -9.70
C LYS A 40 4.42 -7.78 -8.75
N GLU A 41 5.48 -7.56 -7.98
CA GLU A 41 5.97 -8.56 -7.02
C GLU A 41 4.95 -8.78 -5.89
N LEU A 42 4.33 -7.72 -5.36
CA LEU A 42 3.31 -7.85 -4.33
C LEU A 42 2.04 -8.56 -4.83
N LEU A 43 1.59 -8.28 -6.05
CA LEU A 43 0.46 -8.97 -6.67
C LEU A 43 0.76 -10.46 -6.83
N LYS A 44 1.97 -10.78 -7.30
CA LYS A 44 2.42 -12.15 -7.52
C LYS A 44 2.59 -12.93 -6.22
N THR A 45 3.22 -12.34 -5.21
CA THR A 45 3.56 -13.06 -3.97
C THR A 45 2.43 -13.05 -2.95
N CYS A 46 1.69 -11.94 -2.82
CA CYS A 46 0.60 -11.84 -1.84
C CYS A 46 -0.75 -12.34 -2.37
N GLY A 47 -0.83 -12.71 -3.66
CA GLY A 47 -2.09 -13.14 -4.29
C GLY A 47 -3.16 -12.05 -4.30
N ALA A 48 -2.74 -10.78 -4.25
CA ALA A 48 -3.62 -9.63 -4.24
C ALA A 48 -3.98 -9.20 -5.65
N THR A 49 -5.14 -8.56 -5.81
CA THR A 49 -5.45 -7.84 -7.04
C THR A 49 -4.94 -6.40 -6.96
N GLU A 50 -4.75 -5.76 -8.12
CA GLU A 50 -4.38 -4.34 -8.19
C GLU A 50 -5.38 -3.47 -7.44
N LYS A 51 -6.66 -3.84 -7.47
CA LYS A 51 -7.73 -3.13 -6.79
C LYS A 51 -7.60 -3.22 -5.27
N ASP A 52 -7.26 -4.39 -4.73
CA ASP A 52 -7.07 -4.57 -3.28
C ASP A 52 -5.87 -3.76 -2.78
N LEU A 53 -4.76 -3.83 -3.51
CA LEU A 53 -3.56 -3.06 -3.21
C LEU A 53 -3.81 -1.56 -3.28
N TYR A 54 -4.52 -1.11 -4.32
CA TYR A 54 -4.92 0.29 -4.46
C TYR A 54 -5.80 0.76 -3.31
N ASN A 55 -6.79 -0.04 -2.91
CA ASN A 55 -7.66 0.31 -1.77
C ASN A 55 -6.89 0.43 -0.46
N ILE A 56 -5.98 -0.50 -0.16
CA ILE A 56 -5.14 -0.46 1.04
C ILE A 56 -4.22 0.76 1.00
N MET A 57 -3.55 1.02 -0.12
CA MET A 57 -2.66 2.19 -0.27
C MET A 57 -3.44 3.50 -0.17
N LYS A 58 -4.62 3.59 -0.78
CA LYS A 58 -5.50 4.75 -0.69
C LYS A 58 -5.93 5.02 0.75
N LYS A 59 -6.38 3.99 1.48
CA LYS A 59 -6.73 4.11 2.90
C LYS A 59 -5.52 4.53 3.74
N LEU A 60 -4.32 4.03 3.41
CA LEU A 60 -3.08 4.36 4.12
C LEU A 60 -2.70 5.83 3.91
N VAL A 61 -2.81 6.32 2.66
CA VAL A 61 -2.63 7.73 2.32
C VAL A 61 -3.67 8.57 3.07
N GLN A 62 -4.95 8.20 3.03
CA GLN A 62 -6.01 8.91 3.76
C GLN A 62 -5.81 8.93 5.27
N TYR A 63 -5.32 7.84 5.86
CA TYR A 63 -4.99 7.77 7.28
C TYR A 63 -3.79 8.67 7.62
N ASN A 64 -2.79 8.71 6.75
CA ASN A 64 -1.62 9.58 6.90
C ASN A 64 -1.97 11.07 6.69
N GLU A 65 -2.87 11.38 5.75
CA GLU A 65 -3.45 12.72 5.52
C GLU A 65 -4.42 13.13 6.62
N ALA A 66 -5.20 12.21 7.21
CA ALA A 66 -6.00 12.51 8.39
C ALA A 66 -5.12 12.88 9.60
N GLY A 67 -3.86 12.42 9.61
CA GLY A 67 -2.82 12.86 10.55
C GLY A 67 -2.04 14.10 10.11
N LYS A 68 -2.20 14.55 8.86
CA LYS A 68 -1.55 15.71 8.25
C LYS A 68 -2.49 16.39 7.25
N GLU A 69 -3.23 17.40 7.71
CA GLU A 69 -3.87 18.34 6.79
C GLU A 69 -2.86 18.80 5.73
N GLY A 70 -3.10 18.41 4.46
CA GLY A 70 -2.44 18.91 3.26
C GLY A 70 -1.16 18.18 2.85
N ASP A 71 -1.20 17.38 1.76
CA ASP A 71 -0.53 17.74 0.49
C ASP A 71 -0.88 16.74 -0.65
N VAL A 72 -1.79 17.19 -1.53
CA VAL A 72 -1.82 17.03 -2.99
C VAL A 72 -1.35 15.69 -3.61
N CYS A 73 -2.31 14.84 -4.02
CA CYS A 73 -2.13 14.00 -5.22
C CYS A 73 -2.66 14.74 -6.46
N ARG A 74 -1.78 15.47 -7.15
CA ARG A 74 -2.01 15.94 -8.52
C ARG A 74 -1.72 14.77 -9.47
N HIS A 75 -2.77 14.08 -9.92
CA HIS A 75 -2.67 13.28 -11.14
C HIS A 75 -2.50 14.25 -12.31
N GLU A 76 -1.31 14.31 -12.89
CA GLU A 76 -1.11 14.91 -14.20
C GLU A 76 -1.42 13.83 -15.25
N GLU A 77 -2.64 13.83 -15.76
CA GLU A 77 -2.98 13.21 -17.04
C GLU A 77 -2.34 14.07 -18.13
N THR A 78 -1.22 13.62 -18.71
CA THR A 78 -0.69 14.22 -19.93
C THR A 78 -1.36 13.57 -21.14
N LYS A 79 -2.06 14.44 -21.84
CA LYS A 79 -2.83 14.34 -23.08
C LYS A 79 -2.11 13.68 -24.26
#